data_AF-A0A0C3CKJ5-F1
#
_entry.id   AF-A0A0C3CKJ5-F1
#
_cell.length_a   1.000
_cell.length_b   1.000
_cell.length_c   1.000
_cell.angle_alpha   90.00
_cell.angle_beta   90.00
_cell.angle_gamma   90.00
#
_symmetry.space_group_name_H-M   'P 1'
#
loop_
_entity.id
_entity.type
_entity.pdbx_description
1 polymer ?
#
loop_
_entity_poly.entity_id
_entity_poly.type
_entity_poly.pdbx_seq_one_letter_code
_entity_poly.pdbx_strand_id
1 'polypeptide(L)'
;MSSFKENEVCREASAVEHKTNFPQTSNGTRRKAPFYKVLQGMPVAVDAFRYGAIPKVTAYFLTHAHSDHYTNLSSTWKHGPIYCSQGTANLIVHMLSVDRKWVHPLPMDTPTLIPNSGGVTVTLIEANHCPGSCLFFFEGPQTVNAGDSNFQSSFVGSSKTFRYLHCGDFRASPRHNHHPSVKGKTIDHVYLDTTYLDPKYTFPPQPLVISACAELARRFVRGLPTQEKKASMLSWVSTSEPKGKEKENSRPLVVVGTYSIGKERIVKAIAHALDSKIYCDARKTAILKCQEDPELNSLLTSNPRDAIVHLVPLSTIATDQLKVYLDRFPGTYNKVIGFRPTGWTFSQPAGTNQLPSIVNILADSSIHKYTHADLKVSKQSTTTMQLYPVPYSEHSSFYELTCFAMSFSWVKMIATVNVGSETSRAKMAKWVAKWEAERKKRGKDTIVQHHHPDYW
;
A
#
# COMPACT_ATOMS: atom_id res chain seq x y z
N MET A 1 23.96 21.49 -7.98
CA MET A 1 25.04 21.01 -7.09
C MET A 1 24.63 19.66 -6.51
N SER A 2 25.46 18.63 -6.50
CA SER A 2 25.83 17.79 -7.64
C SER A 2 25.41 16.35 -7.31
N SER A 3 24.97 15.58 -8.30
CA SER A 3 24.53 14.17 -8.16
C SER A 3 25.56 13.27 -7.45
N PHE A 4 26.83 13.68 -7.41
CA PHE A 4 27.90 13.00 -6.68
C PHE A 4 27.67 12.95 -5.16
N LYS A 5 27.27 14.06 -4.53
CA LYS A 5 27.03 14.10 -3.07
C LYS A 5 25.79 13.30 -2.68
N GLU A 6 24.76 13.29 -3.53
CA GLU A 6 23.55 12.47 -3.31
C GLU A 6 23.83 10.97 -3.48
N ASN A 7 24.66 10.59 -4.45
CA ASN A 7 25.11 9.21 -4.62
C ASN A 7 25.91 8.70 -3.43
N GLU A 8 26.73 9.55 -2.81
CA GLU A 8 27.51 9.22 -1.61
C GLU A 8 26.61 8.97 -0.39
N VAL A 9 25.65 9.86 -0.13
CA VAL A 9 24.67 9.69 0.95
C VAL A 9 23.77 8.46 0.71
N CYS A 10 23.45 8.15 -0.55
CA CYS A 10 22.72 6.93 -0.89
C CYS A 10 23.56 5.65 -0.71
N ARG A 11 24.87 5.70 -0.96
CA ARG A 11 25.80 4.58 -0.69
C ARG A 11 25.88 4.30 0.81
N GLU A 12 25.97 5.33 1.65
CA GLU A 12 25.91 5.18 3.11
C GLU A 12 24.59 4.53 3.55
N ALA A 13 23.44 4.98 3.01
CA ALA A 13 22.14 4.40 3.34
C ALA A 13 22.00 2.93 2.90
N SER A 14 22.60 2.55 1.76
CA SER A 14 22.60 1.16 1.25
C SER A 14 23.35 0.20 2.18
N ALA A 15 24.49 0.66 2.71
CA ALA A 15 25.29 -0.12 3.67
C ALA A 15 24.54 -0.34 5.00
N VAL A 16 23.60 0.56 5.31
CA VAL A 16 22.72 0.42 6.49
C VAL A 16 21.60 -0.57 6.23
N GLU A 17 20.94 -0.63 5.07
CA GLU A 17 19.79 -1.52 4.83
C GLU A 17 20.11 -3.02 4.93
N HIS A 18 21.29 -3.46 4.48
CA HIS A 18 21.68 -4.87 4.42
C HIS A 18 21.94 -5.56 5.77
N LYS A 19 21.93 -4.84 6.90
CA LYS A 19 22.25 -5.40 8.23
C LYS A 19 21.01 -5.91 8.97
N THR A 20 21.22 -6.92 9.82
CA THR A 20 20.25 -7.68 10.65
C THR A 20 19.22 -6.82 11.39
N ASN A 21 18.16 -7.45 11.94
CA ASN A 21 17.04 -6.75 12.56
C ASN A 21 17.34 -6.03 13.89
N PHE A 22 18.57 -6.13 14.40
CA PHE A 22 18.94 -5.57 15.69
C PHE A 22 19.14 -4.04 15.64
N PRO A 23 18.77 -3.32 16.71
CA PRO A 23 18.94 -1.87 16.81
C PRO A 23 20.40 -1.44 16.98
N GLN A 24 21.25 -2.35 17.43
CA GLN A 24 22.70 -2.19 17.52
C GLN A 24 23.41 -2.99 16.43
N THR A 25 24.57 -2.49 16.01
CA THR A 25 25.52 -3.28 15.23
C THR A 25 26.12 -4.38 16.10
N SER A 26 26.83 -5.34 15.48
CA SER A 26 27.58 -6.38 16.19
C SER A 26 28.52 -5.83 17.28
N ASN A 27 28.90 -4.55 17.18
CA ASN A 27 29.83 -3.89 18.08
C ASN A 27 29.11 -3.03 19.15
N GLY A 28 27.80 -3.19 19.33
CA GLY A 28 27.00 -2.47 20.34
C GLY A 28 26.69 -1.01 20.00
N THR A 29 27.11 -0.50 18.83
CA THR A 29 26.83 0.88 18.42
C THR A 29 25.44 1.02 17.79
N ARG A 30 24.76 2.14 18.04
CA ARG A 30 23.46 2.47 17.45
C ARG A 30 23.55 2.48 15.91
N ARG A 31 22.57 1.87 15.24
CA ARG A 31 22.46 1.94 13.77
C ARG A 31 22.11 3.36 13.31
N LYS A 32 22.88 3.91 12.36
CA LYS A 32 22.60 5.23 11.77
C LYS A 32 21.27 5.22 11.01
N ALA A 33 20.47 6.27 11.17
CA ALA A 33 19.25 6.46 10.41
C ALA A 33 19.60 6.95 8.99
N PRO A 34 19.01 6.36 7.94
CA PRO A 34 19.24 6.81 6.57
C PRO A 34 18.61 8.20 6.35
N PHE A 35 19.21 9.00 5.47
CA PHE A 35 18.80 10.39 5.22
C PHE A 35 17.34 10.51 4.77
N TYR A 36 16.79 9.53 4.05
CA TYR A 36 15.43 9.57 3.54
C TYR A 36 14.36 9.28 4.62
N LYS A 37 14.76 8.94 5.85
CA LYS A 37 13.86 8.79 7.01
C LYS A 37 13.88 9.98 7.97
N VAL A 38 14.70 10.99 7.70
CA VAL A 38 14.77 12.23 8.50
C VAL A 38 14.52 13.42 7.58
N LEU A 39 13.59 14.29 7.95
CA LEU A 39 13.24 15.44 7.12
C LEU A 39 14.37 16.46 7.13
N GLN A 40 14.84 16.86 5.94
CA GLN A 40 15.97 17.78 5.85
C GLN A 40 15.65 19.11 6.55
N GLY A 41 16.48 19.50 7.50
CA GLY A 41 16.33 20.77 8.21
C GLY A 41 15.21 20.80 9.25
N MET A 42 14.51 19.68 9.53
CA MET A 42 13.46 19.61 10.56
C MET A 42 13.80 18.52 11.59
N PRO A 43 13.39 18.65 12.87
CA PRO A 43 13.66 17.67 13.92
C PRO A 43 12.71 16.46 13.86
N VAL A 44 12.39 16.01 12.65
CA VAL A 44 11.32 15.05 12.36
C VAL A 44 11.90 13.81 11.69
N ALA A 45 11.57 12.64 12.23
CA ALA A 45 11.85 11.36 11.59
C ALA A 45 10.54 10.63 11.26
N VAL A 46 10.50 9.94 10.12
CA VAL A 46 9.33 9.20 9.64
C VAL A 46 9.71 7.73 9.45
N ASP A 47 8.93 6.82 10.04
CA ASP A 47 9.11 5.35 9.96
C ASP A 47 10.53 4.90 10.36
N ALA A 48 11.08 5.51 11.42
CA ALA A 48 12.49 5.42 11.81
C ALA A 48 12.70 4.77 13.19
N PHE A 49 11.90 3.77 13.54
CA PHE A 49 11.87 3.18 14.88
C PHE A 49 13.01 2.18 15.17
N ARG A 50 13.70 1.70 14.13
CA ARG A 50 14.82 0.75 14.24
C ARG A 50 16.13 1.37 14.74
N TYR A 51 16.25 2.69 14.74
CA TYR A 51 17.54 3.39 14.88
C TYR A 51 17.82 3.98 16.26
N GLY A 52 17.01 3.66 17.28
CA GLY A 52 17.13 4.21 18.63
C GLY A 52 16.88 5.73 18.70
N ALA A 53 17.55 6.40 19.63
CA ALA A 53 17.54 7.87 19.73
C ALA A 53 18.32 8.49 18.56
N ILE A 54 17.61 9.12 17.61
CA ILE A 54 18.22 9.74 16.44
C ILE A 54 18.67 11.16 16.84
N PRO A 55 19.91 11.58 16.51
CA PRO A 55 20.42 12.89 16.92
C PRO A 55 19.49 14.04 16.56
N LYS A 56 19.13 14.87 17.55
CA LYS A 56 18.31 16.09 17.42
C LYS A 56 16.89 15.89 16.84
N VAL A 57 16.42 14.65 16.74
CA VAL A 57 15.01 14.36 16.42
C VAL A 57 14.19 14.50 17.70
N THR A 58 13.11 15.27 17.64
CA THR A 58 12.18 15.49 18.75
C THR A 58 10.78 14.95 18.48
N ALA A 59 10.47 14.62 17.22
CA ALA A 59 9.19 14.07 16.81
C ALA A 59 9.38 12.87 15.86
N TYR A 60 8.81 11.73 16.25
CA TYR A 60 8.79 10.52 15.44
C TYR A 60 7.41 10.34 14.84
N PHE A 61 7.33 10.02 13.56
CA PHE A 61 6.09 9.80 12.84
C PHE A 61 6.00 8.37 12.34
N LEU A 62 4.82 7.77 12.45
CA LEU A 62 4.51 6.47 11.87
C LEU A 62 3.39 6.63 10.86
N THR A 63 3.69 6.36 9.59
CA THR A 63 2.74 6.52 8.47
C THR A 63 1.59 5.52 8.55
N HIS A 64 1.90 4.27 8.91
CA HIS A 64 0.95 3.18 9.02
C HIS A 64 1.51 1.97 9.80
N ALA A 65 0.66 1.01 10.15
CA ALA A 65 1.02 -0.15 10.97
C ALA A 65 1.44 -1.40 10.17
N HIS A 66 2.44 -1.26 9.28
CA HIS A 66 3.17 -2.41 8.71
C HIS A 66 4.55 -2.59 9.34
N SER A 67 4.99 -3.86 9.42
CA SER A 67 6.10 -4.27 10.28
C SER A 67 7.46 -3.68 9.90
N ASP A 68 7.69 -3.47 8.63
CA ASP A 68 8.88 -2.84 8.07
C ASP A 68 8.96 -1.33 8.38
N HIS A 69 7.82 -0.67 8.64
CA HIS A 69 7.76 0.75 9.02
C HIS A 69 7.89 0.94 10.53
N TYR A 70 7.27 0.09 11.35
CA TYR A 70 7.39 0.14 12.81
C TYR A 70 8.53 -0.73 13.37
N THR A 71 9.42 -1.28 12.55
CA THR A 71 10.39 -2.29 13.01
C THR A 71 11.14 -1.86 14.29
N ASN A 72 11.13 -2.73 15.30
CA ASN A 72 11.66 -2.56 16.67
C ASN A 72 10.88 -1.59 17.58
N LEU A 73 9.75 -1.04 17.13
CA LEU A 73 8.80 -0.39 18.02
C LEU A 73 8.13 -1.44 18.93
N SER A 74 8.07 -1.15 20.23
CA SER A 74 7.50 -2.04 21.26
C SER A 74 7.16 -1.26 22.52
N SER A 75 6.68 -1.96 23.55
CA SER A 75 6.46 -1.42 24.91
C SER A 75 7.67 -0.75 25.56
N THR A 76 8.89 -1.06 25.09
CA THR A 76 10.14 -0.50 25.62
C THR A 76 10.55 0.85 25.00
N TRP A 77 9.76 1.36 24.04
CA TRP A 77 10.04 2.63 23.39
C TRP A 77 10.15 3.78 24.41
N LYS A 78 11.18 4.61 24.24
CA LYS A 78 11.48 5.74 25.13
C LYS A 78 12.21 6.91 24.46
N HIS A 79 12.21 6.96 23.13
CA HIS A 79 13.05 7.87 22.37
C HIS A 79 12.35 9.16 21.94
N GLY A 80 11.03 9.27 22.14
CA GLY A 80 10.27 10.48 21.87
C GLY A 80 8.80 10.22 21.55
N PRO A 81 7.99 11.28 21.41
CA PRO A 81 6.59 11.17 21.00
C PRO A 81 6.46 10.60 19.58
N ILE A 82 5.44 9.76 19.40
CA ILE A 82 5.04 9.09 18.16
C ILE A 82 3.74 9.72 17.67
N TYR A 83 3.81 10.42 16.55
CA TYR A 83 2.67 11.02 15.88
C TYR A 83 2.20 10.13 14.73
N CYS A 84 0.89 9.88 14.64
CA CYS A 84 0.29 9.05 13.62
C CYS A 84 -1.22 9.32 13.53
N SER A 85 -1.94 8.61 12.66
CA SER A 85 -3.41 8.64 12.65
C SER A 85 -4.00 7.89 13.85
N GLN A 86 -5.28 8.12 14.15
CA GLN A 86 -6.00 7.39 15.20
C GLN A 86 -5.99 5.86 14.98
N GLY A 87 -6.25 5.40 13.74
CA GLY A 87 -6.23 3.97 13.41
C GLY A 87 -4.85 3.34 13.64
N THR A 88 -3.78 4.03 13.25
CA THR A 88 -2.41 3.56 13.51
C THR A 88 -2.09 3.53 15.00
N ALA A 89 -2.51 4.54 15.77
CA ALA A 89 -2.34 4.58 17.22
C ALA A 89 -3.00 3.37 17.91
N ASN A 90 -4.26 3.08 17.56
CA ASN A 90 -4.99 1.93 18.09
C ASN A 90 -4.25 0.62 17.80
N LEU A 91 -3.77 0.44 16.57
CA LEU A 91 -3.08 -0.76 16.13
C LEU A 91 -1.74 -0.96 16.85
N ILE A 92 -0.89 0.05 16.97
CA ILE A 92 0.42 -0.13 17.63
C ILE A 92 0.31 -0.32 19.14
N VAL A 93 -0.69 0.28 19.78
CA VAL A 93 -0.97 0.02 21.20
C VAL A 93 -1.45 -1.42 21.37
N HIS A 94 -2.36 -1.89 20.53
CA HIS A 94 -2.89 -3.25 20.61
C HIS A 94 -1.86 -4.32 20.24
N MET A 95 -1.21 -4.19 19.09
CA MET A 95 -0.34 -5.21 18.50
C MET A 95 1.07 -5.22 19.10
N LEU A 96 1.60 -4.06 19.48
CA LEU A 96 3.00 -3.90 19.91
C LEU A 96 3.12 -3.48 21.38
N SER A 97 1.99 -3.25 22.06
CA SER A 97 1.95 -2.81 23.46
C SER A 97 2.73 -1.52 23.71
N VAL A 98 2.79 -0.62 22.71
CA VAL A 98 3.44 0.69 22.89
C VAL A 98 2.73 1.45 24.01
N ASP A 99 3.50 1.99 24.95
CA ASP A 99 2.97 2.78 26.05
C ASP A 99 2.26 4.03 25.49
N ARG A 100 0.98 4.20 25.86
CA ARG A 100 0.09 5.27 25.38
C ARG A 100 0.66 6.67 25.62
N LYS A 101 1.51 6.86 26.63
CA LYS A 101 2.14 8.17 26.90
C LYS A 101 3.01 8.67 25.74
N TRP A 102 3.49 7.76 24.88
CA TRP A 102 4.28 8.11 23.71
C TRP A 102 3.44 8.25 22.44
N VAL A 103 2.16 7.84 22.44
CA VAL A 103 1.35 7.76 21.23
C VAL A 103 0.41 8.95 21.16
N HIS A 104 0.61 9.80 20.15
CA HIS A 104 -0.12 11.05 19.95
C HIS A 104 -0.85 11.01 18.60
N PRO A 105 -2.07 10.45 18.55
CA PRO A 105 -2.86 10.48 17.32
C PRO A 105 -3.19 11.92 16.91
N LEU A 106 -3.14 12.19 15.62
CA LEU A 106 -3.45 13.49 15.02
C LEU A 106 -4.72 13.41 14.17
N PRO A 107 -5.53 14.48 14.11
CA PRO A 107 -6.69 14.54 13.23
C PRO A 107 -6.27 14.54 11.74
N MET A 108 -7.08 13.87 10.91
CA MET A 108 -6.95 13.93 9.45
C MET A 108 -7.31 15.33 8.95
N ASP A 109 -6.71 15.72 7.82
CA ASP A 109 -7.01 16.93 7.05
C ASP A 109 -6.94 18.26 7.84
N THR A 110 -6.32 18.24 9.02
CA THR A 110 -6.22 19.40 9.93
C THR A 110 -4.76 19.76 10.20
N PRO A 111 -4.30 20.98 9.85
CA PRO A 111 -2.97 21.44 10.20
C PRO A 111 -2.75 21.46 11.71
N THR A 112 -1.75 20.73 12.18
CA THR A 112 -1.41 20.60 13.59
C THR A 112 0.03 21.01 13.85
N LEU A 113 0.25 21.93 14.79
CA LEU A 113 1.58 22.35 15.20
C LEU A 113 2.28 21.23 15.98
N ILE A 114 3.51 20.90 15.59
CA ILE A 114 4.30 19.87 16.25
C ILE A 114 5.13 20.48 17.38
N PRO A 115 4.96 20.03 18.64
CA PRO A 115 5.75 20.49 19.78
C PRO A 115 7.26 20.35 19.53
N ASN A 116 8.03 21.33 20.03
CA ASN A 116 9.50 21.33 19.96
C ASN A 116 10.09 21.22 18.54
N SER A 117 9.32 21.60 17.52
CA SER A 117 9.76 21.59 16.12
C SER A 117 10.31 22.94 15.64
N GLY A 118 10.03 24.01 16.38
CA GLY A 118 10.34 25.39 16.00
C GLY A 118 9.40 25.97 14.95
N GLY A 119 8.13 25.55 14.94
CA GLY A 119 7.08 26.11 14.07
C GLY A 119 6.67 25.22 12.90
N VAL A 120 7.03 23.93 12.90
CA VAL A 120 6.60 22.98 11.87
C VAL A 120 5.19 22.50 12.18
N THR A 121 4.31 22.65 11.19
CA THR A 121 2.97 22.05 11.19
C THR A 121 2.94 20.80 10.32
N VAL A 122 2.02 19.89 10.61
CA VAL A 122 1.73 18.72 9.78
C VAL A 122 0.24 18.63 9.49
N THR A 123 -0.12 18.21 8.28
CA THR A 123 -1.49 17.76 7.93
C THR A 123 -1.42 16.31 7.50
N LEU A 124 -2.25 15.45 8.11
CA LEU A 124 -2.40 14.05 7.68
C LEU A 124 -3.38 13.97 6.52
N ILE A 125 -3.02 13.27 5.46
CA ILE A 125 -3.87 13.05 4.28
C ILE A 125 -4.01 11.54 4.09
N GLU A 126 -5.21 11.04 3.81
CA GLU A 126 -5.45 9.60 3.58
C GLU A 126 -4.54 9.07 2.46
N ALA A 127 -3.95 7.88 2.63
CA ALA A 127 -2.93 7.35 1.71
C ALA A 127 -3.42 6.35 0.67
N ASN A 128 -4.66 5.91 0.77
CA ASN A 128 -5.27 4.89 -0.08
C ASN A 128 -4.44 3.59 -0.09
N HIS A 129 -3.79 3.27 1.03
CA HIS A 129 -2.95 2.08 1.20
C HIS A 129 -3.65 1.04 2.07
N CYS A 130 -3.57 1.20 3.40
CA CYS A 130 -4.24 0.32 4.36
C CYS A 130 -4.99 1.15 5.43
N PRO A 131 -5.89 0.55 6.22
CA PRO A 131 -6.62 1.27 7.26
C PRO A 131 -5.69 2.04 8.21
N GLY A 132 -5.93 3.34 8.37
CA GLY A 132 -5.11 4.23 9.19
C GLY A 132 -3.84 4.76 8.51
N SER A 133 -3.53 4.36 7.28
CA SER A 133 -2.38 4.91 6.55
C SER A 133 -2.59 6.37 6.15
N CYS A 134 -1.52 7.17 6.21
CA CYS A 134 -1.57 8.58 5.83
C CYS A 134 -0.26 9.07 5.20
N LEU A 135 -0.38 10.02 4.28
CA LEU A 135 0.69 10.93 3.90
C LEU A 135 0.81 12.01 4.98
N PHE A 136 2.01 12.53 5.15
CA PHE A 136 2.27 13.70 5.98
C PHE A 136 2.68 14.88 5.13
N PHE A 137 1.88 15.95 5.16
CA PHE A 137 2.23 17.24 4.59
C PHE A 137 2.79 18.15 5.68
N PHE A 138 4.10 18.38 5.67
CA PHE A 138 4.78 19.28 6.61
C PHE A 138 4.96 20.67 6.01
N GLU A 139 4.69 21.71 6.80
CA GLU A 139 4.91 23.11 6.43
C GLU A 139 5.54 23.87 7.60
N GLY A 140 6.69 24.50 7.36
CA GLY A 140 7.39 25.29 8.38
C GLY A 140 8.84 25.64 8.00
N PRO A 141 9.55 26.38 8.86
CA PRO A 141 10.95 26.70 8.63
C PRO A 141 11.85 25.47 8.81
N GLN A 142 13.06 25.55 8.27
CA GLN A 142 14.11 24.62 8.65
C GLN A 142 14.81 25.11 9.94
N THR A 143 14.72 24.31 11.00
CA THR A 143 15.11 24.69 12.36
C THR A 143 16.37 23.97 12.83
N VAL A 144 16.68 22.79 12.28
CA VAL A 144 17.84 22.01 12.72
C VAL A 144 18.31 20.99 11.68
N ASN A 145 19.62 20.79 11.58
CA ASN A 145 20.19 19.63 10.90
C ASN A 145 20.16 18.42 11.85
N ALA A 146 19.04 17.70 11.86
CA ALA A 146 18.84 16.47 12.61
C ALA A 146 19.25 15.21 11.82
N GLY A 147 19.36 14.09 12.52
CA GLY A 147 19.72 12.80 11.93
C GLY A 147 21.22 12.56 11.85
N ASP A 148 21.57 11.51 11.11
CA ASP A 148 22.94 11.02 10.95
C ASP A 148 23.59 11.39 9.62
N SER A 149 22.85 12.10 8.77
CA SER A 149 23.36 12.50 7.46
C SER A 149 24.42 13.60 7.61
N ASN A 150 25.49 13.47 6.84
CA ASN A 150 26.49 14.52 6.69
C ASN A 150 25.96 15.71 5.87
N PHE A 151 24.80 15.57 5.23
CA PHE A 151 24.20 16.63 4.43
C PHE A 151 23.45 17.63 5.31
N GLN A 152 24.03 18.82 5.45
CA GLN A 152 23.46 19.93 6.19
C GLN A 152 22.76 20.90 5.24
N SER A 153 21.56 21.33 5.58
CA SER A 153 20.90 22.40 4.85
C SER A 153 21.46 23.76 5.22
N SER A 154 21.74 24.58 4.21
CA SER A 154 22.14 25.98 4.36
C SER A 154 20.99 26.92 4.75
N PHE A 155 19.75 26.41 4.79
CA PHE A 155 18.56 27.21 5.14
C PHE A 155 18.15 27.05 6.61
N VAL A 156 18.88 26.27 7.42
CA VAL A 156 18.62 26.19 8.87
C VAL A 156 18.80 27.57 9.50
N GLY A 157 17.77 28.03 10.21
CA GLY A 157 17.73 29.37 10.81
C GLY A 157 17.18 30.46 9.88
N SER A 158 16.84 30.14 8.63
CA SER A 158 16.14 31.07 7.74
C SER A 158 14.64 31.14 8.04
N SER A 159 14.00 32.26 7.69
CA SER A 159 12.54 32.44 7.77
C SER A 159 11.78 31.81 6.60
N LYS A 160 12.48 31.19 5.63
CA LYS A 160 11.84 30.55 4.49
C LYS A 160 10.99 29.37 4.97
N THR A 161 9.74 29.33 4.53
CA THR A 161 8.86 28.17 4.73
C THR A 161 9.18 27.09 3.69
N PHE A 162 9.34 25.86 4.16
CA PHE A 162 9.52 24.66 3.35
C PHE A 162 8.28 23.78 3.43
N ARG A 163 7.96 23.11 2.33
CA ARG A 163 6.84 22.18 2.21
C ARG A 163 7.31 20.79 1.85
N TYR A 164 7.11 19.82 2.73
CA TYR A 164 7.46 18.43 2.48
C TYR A 164 6.22 17.56 2.42
N LEU A 165 6.13 16.71 1.40
CA LEU A 165 5.11 15.67 1.31
C LEU A 165 5.79 14.32 1.49
N HIS A 166 5.56 13.67 2.63
CA HIS A 166 6.03 12.32 2.86
C HIS A 166 4.91 11.34 2.55
N CYS A 167 5.08 10.53 1.51
CA CYS A 167 4.01 9.68 1.03
C CYS A 167 3.72 8.47 1.94
N GLY A 168 4.70 8.06 2.75
CA GLY A 168 4.63 6.73 3.38
C GLY A 168 4.55 5.67 2.30
N ASP A 169 3.77 4.63 2.55
CA ASP A 169 3.26 3.75 1.50
C ASP A 169 1.89 4.26 1.07
N PHE A 170 1.67 4.36 -0.24
CA PHE A 170 0.45 4.96 -0.78
C PHE A 170 0.07 4.39 -2.14
N ARG A 171 -1.23 4.41 -2.44
CA ARG A 171 -1.73 4.23 -3.80
C ARG A 171 -2.25 5.55 -4.33
N ALA A 172 -1.45 6.18 -5.19
CA ALA A 172 -1.69 7.52 -5.67
C ALA A 172 -3.07 7.65 -6.30
N SER A 173 -3.78 8.70 -5.91
CA SER A 173 -5.09 9.04 -6.43
C SER A 173 -5.17 10.55 -6.73
N PRO A 174 -6.08 10.95 -7.62
CA PRO A 174 -6.38 12.36 -7.86
C PRO A 174 -6.70 13.16 -6.58
N ARG A 175 -7.29 12.54 -5.55
CA ARG A 175 -7.56 13.20 -4.27
C ARG A 175 -6.32 13.79 -3.61
N HIS A 176 -5.18 13.11 -3.69
CA HIS A 176 -3.94 13.61 -3.08
C HIS A 176 -3.51 14.94 -3.71
N ASN A 177 -3.66 15.10 -5.04
CA ASN A 177 -3.31 16.35 -5.74
C ASN A 177 -4.38 17.44 -5.58
N HIS A 178 -5.64 17.05 -5.40
CA HIS A 178 -6.73 17.99 -5.13
C HIS A 178 -6.81 18.44 -3.67
N HIS A 179 -6.13 17.76 -2.76
CA HIS A 179 -6.14 18.09 -1.34
C HIS A 179 -5.71 19.55 -1.11
N PRO A 180 -6.42 20.34 -0.28
CA PRO A 180 -6.14 21.77 -0.09
C PRO A 180 -4.70 22.09 0.33
N SER A 181 -4.05 21.21 1.08
CA SER A 181 -2.65 21.38 1.48
C SER A 181 -1.66 21.23 0.32
N VAL A 182 -2.02 20.52 -0.76
CA VAL A 182 -1.15 20.22 -1.92
C VAL A 182 -1.50 21.08 -3.13
N LYS A 183 -2.79 21.24 -3.42
CA LYS A 183 -3.29 21.91 -4.62
C LYS A 183 -2.75 23.35 -4.72
N GLY A 184 -2.13 23.67 -5.85
CA GLY A 184 -1.64 25.02 -6.13
C GLY A 184 -0.38 25.42 -5.35
N LYS A 185 0.23 24.52 -4.57
CA LYS A 185 1.48 24.78 -3.86
C LYS A 185 2.66 24.13 -4.58
N THR A 186 3.83 24.78 -4.47
CA THR A 186 5.11 24.16 -4.81
C THR A 186 5.64 23.40 -3.59
N ILE A 187 5.84 22.09 -3.75
CA ILE A 187 6.35 21.20 -2.71
C ILE A 187 7.88 21.10 -2.85
N ASP A 188 8.63 21.50 -1.82
CA ASP A 188 10.08 21.45 -1.88
C ASP A 188 10.57 20.01 -1.99
N HIS A 189 10.17 19.12 -1.07
CA HIS A 189 10.58 17.70 -1.09
C HIS A 189 9.37 16.77 -1.07
N VAL A 190 9.36 15.79 -1.97
CA VAL A 190 8.41 14.68 -1.97
C VAL A 190 9.16 13.40 -1.65
N TYR A 191 8.90 12.79 -0.49
CA TYR A 191 9.43 11.47 -0.14
C TYR A 191 8.45 10.43 -0.68
N LEU A 192 8.82 9.80 -1.79
CA LEU A 192 7.92 9.04 -2.65
C LEU A 192 8.07 7.53 -2.39
N ASP A 193 6.94 6.84 -2.22
CA ASP A 193 6.85 5.39 -2.34
C ASP A 193 7.23 4.97 -3.76
N THR A 194 8.34 4.25 -3.89
CA THR A 194 8.89 3.80 -5.18
C THR A 194 8.84 2.29 -5.34
N THR A 195 7.93 1.62 -4.64
CA THR A 195 7.73 0.16 -4.68
C THR A 195 7.62 -0.38 -6.10
N TYR A 196 6.81 0.27 -6.93
CA TYR A 196 6.54 -0.13 -8.32
C TYR A 196 6.93 0.95 -9.34
N LEU A 197 8.01 1.70 -9.08
CA LEU A 197 8.56 2.69 -10.03
C LEU A 197 9.31 2.00 -11.19
N ASP A 198 8.58 1.27 -12.02
CA ASP A 198 9.06 0.62 -13.25
C ASP A 198 7.85 0.38 -14.19
N PRO A 199 7.91 0.73 -15.50
CA PRO A 199 6.82 0.53 -16.47
C PRO A 199 6.30 -0.91 -16.56
N LYS A 200 7.15 -1.88 -16.26
CA LYS A 200 6.89 -2.92 -15.29
C LYS A 200 5.46 -3.22 -14.82
N TYR A 201 4.98 -2.31 -14.00
CA TYR A 201 3.96 -2.58 -13.02
C TYR A 201 2.73 -1.73 -13.32
N THR A 202 1.82 -2.28 -14.12
CA THR A 202 0.58 -1.64 -14.57
C THR A 202 -0.61 -2.50 -14.18
N PHE A 203 -0.88 -2.58 -12.88
CA PHE A 203 -2.05 -3.31 -12.38
C PHE A 203 -3.34 -2.49 -12.49
N PRO A 204 -4.50 -3.16 -12.62
CA PRO A 204 -5.81 -2.53 -12.73
C PRO A 204 -6.19 -1.70 -11.48
N PRO A 205 -7.11 -0.74 -11.62
CA PRO A 205 -7.73 -0.02 -10.50
C PRO A 205 -8.36 -0.95 -9.45
N GLN A 206 -8.20 -0.62 -8.16
CA GLN A 206 -8.74 -1.44 -7.06
C GLN A 206 -10.24 -1.75 -7.20
N PRO A 207 -11.12 -0.78 -7.54
CA PRO A 207 -12.56 -1.06 -7.63
C PRO A 207 -12.92 -2.11 -8.67
N LEU A 208 -12.19 -2.16 -9.79
CA LEU A 208 -12.41 -3.16 -10.83
C LEU A 208 -11.96 -4.55 -10.35
N VAL A 209 -10.83 -4.64 -9.66
CA VAL A 209 -10.35 -5.91 -9.06
C VAL A 209 -11.30 -6.41 -7.98
N ILE A 210 -11.76 -5.51 -7.10
CA ILE A 210 -12.73 -5.82 -6.04
C ILE A 210 -14.01 -6.39 -6.66
N SER A 211 -14.56 -5.69 -7.67
CA SER A 211 -15.78 -6.11 -8.37
C SER A 211 -15.60 -7.45 -9.09
N ALA A 212 -14.44 -7.66 -9.72
CA ALA A 212 -14.09 -8.93 -10.37
C ALA A 212 -14.04 -10.10 -9.38
N CYS A 213 -13.44 -9.91 -8.20
CA CYS A 213 -13.39 -10.93 -7.15
C CYS A 213 -14.77 -11.25 -6.59
N ALA A 214 -15.57 -10.22 -6.29
CA ALA A 214 -16.94 -10.37 -5.81
C ALA A 214 -17.82 -11.14 -6.82
N GLU A 215 -17.72 -10.79 -8.10
CA GLU A 215 -18.45 -11.47 -9.16
C GLU A 215 -17.99 -12.91 -9.36
N LEU A 216 -16.67 -13.16 -9.33
CA LEU A 216 -16.12 -14.51 -9.44
C LEU A 216 -16.58 -15.39 -8.28
N ALA A 217 -16.55 -14.87 -7.05
CA ALA A 217 -17.02 -15.58 -5.86
C ALA A 217 -18.52 -15.92 -5.98
N ARG A 218 -19.35 -14.94 -6.39
CA ARG A 218 -20.79 -15.13 -6.63
C ARG A 218 -21.07 -16.22 -7.65
N ARG A 219 -20.35 -16.22 -8.78
CA ARG A 219 -20.45 -17.25 -9.82
C ARG A 219 -20.05 -18.63 -9.32
N PHE A 220 -18.92 -18.72 -8.62
CA PHE A 220 -18.43 -19.96 -8.04
C PHE A 220 -19.46 -20.57 -7.07
N VAL A 221 -20.01 -19.74 -6.16
CA VAL A 221 -21.02 -20.19 -5.18
C VAL A 221 -22.31 -20.65 -5.84
N ARG A 222 -22.75 -19.97 -6.91
CA ARG A 222 -23.97 -20.31 -7.66
C ARG A 222 -23.79 -21.45 -8.67
N GLY A 223 -22.56 -21.97 -8.84
CA GLY A 223 -22.25 -22.97 -9.86
C GLY A 223 -22.35 -22.45 -11.30
N LEU A 224 -22.18 -21.14 -11.49
CA LEU A 224 -22.15 -20.49 -12.80
C LEU A 224 -20.75 -20.60 -13.42
N PRO A 225 -20.61 -20.48 -14.76
CA PRO A 225 -19.32 -20.44 -15.41
C PRO A 225 -18.42 -19.32 -14.87
N THR A 226 -17.22 -19.68 -14.42
CA THR A 226 -16.19 -18.78 -13.87
C THR A 226 -15.20 -18.26 -14.92
N GLN A 227 -15.27 -18.78 -16.14
CA GLN A 227 -14.52 -18.34 -17.31
C GLN A 227 -15.46 -18.24 -18.50
N GLU A 228 -15.26 -17.22 -19.33
CA GLU A 228 -15.93 -17.16 -20.63
C GLU A 228 -15.32 -18.21 -21.54
N LYS A 229 -16.12 -19.19 -21.98
CA LYS A 229 -15.70 -20.06 -23.08
C LYS A 229 -15.57 -19.17 -24.30
N LYS A 230 -14.35 -19.01 -24.84
CA LYS A 230 -14.18 -18.42 -26.19
C LYS A 230 -15.11 -19.20 -27.12
N ALA A 231 -16.06 -18.50 -27.73
CA ALA A 231 -17.00 -19.11 -28.66
C ALA A 231 -16.20 -19.77 -29.79
N SER A 232 -16.05 -21.09 -29.70
CA SER A 232 -15.65 -21.90 -30.84
C SER A 232 -16.81 -21.86 -31.83
N MET A 233 -16.50 -21.61 -33.10
CA MET A 233 -17.43 -21.56 -34.25
C MET A 233 -18.21 -22.88 -34.49
N LEU A 234 -18.13 -23.86 -33.58
CA LEU A 234 -18.78 -25.16 -33.64
C LEU A 234 -19.91 -25.36 -32.61
N SER A 235 -20.33 -24.33 -31.86
CA SER A 235 -21.36 -24.49 -30.80
C SER A 235 -22.83 -24.43 -31.28
N TRP A 236 -23.08 -24.32 -32.59
CA TRP A 236 -24.43 -24.15 -33.16
C TRP A 236 -25.19 -25.47 -33.39
N VAL A 237 -24.65 -26.61 -32.97
CA VAL A 237 -25.37 -27.90 -32.99
C VAL A 237 -25.34 -28.53 -31.60
N SER A 238 -26.19 -28.06 -30.70
CA SER A 238 -26.84 -28.86 -29.64
C SER A 238 -27.74 -27.96 -28.78
N THR A 239 -28.94 -27.66 -29.27
CA THR A 239 -30.07 -27.29 -28.41
C THR A 239 -30.59 -28.55 -27.72
N SER A 240 -30.03 -28.85 -26.55
CA SER A 240 -30.69 -29.67 -25.55
C SER A 240 -30.34 -29.13 -24.17
N GLU A 241 -31.36 -28.63 -23.47
CA GLU A 241 -31.25 -28.34 -22.04
C GLU A 241 -30.80 -29.62 -21.32
N PRO A 242 -29.73 -29.56 -20.50
CA PRO A 242 -29.32 -30.74 -19.75
C PRO A 242 -30.34 -30.99 -18.64
N LYS A 243 -31.19 -32.01 -18.85
CA LYS A 243 -31.99 -32.64 -17.81
C LYS A 243 -31.10 -33.01 -16.64
N GLY A 244 -31.51 -32.59 -15.45
CA GLY A 244 -30.74 -32.66 -14.21
C GLY A 244 -30.21 -34.05 -13.88
N LYS A 245 -28.89 -34.17 -13.82
CA LYS A 245 -28.24 -35.04 -12.84
C LYS A 245 -28.38 -34.36 -11.49
N GLU A 246 -28.82 -35.09 -10.47
CA GLU A 246 -28.85 -34.62 -9.08
C GLU A 246 -27.55 -33.88 -8.77
N LYS A 247 -27.66 -32.58 -8.48
CA LYS A 247 -26.52 -31.77 -8.09
C LYS A 247 -25.96 -32.39 -6.82
N GLU A 248 -24.77 -33.00 -6.93
CA GLU A 248 -23.89 -33.22 -5.78
C GLU A 248 -23.98 -31.98 -4.89
N ASN A 249 -24.35 -32.16 -3.60
CA ASN A 249 -24.68 -31.07 -2.69
C ASN A 249 -23.42 -30.21 -2.45
N SER A 250 -23.20 -29.26 -3.37
CA SER A 250 -22.00 -28.44 -3.47
C SER A 250 -22.07 -27.37 -2.40
N ARG A 251 -21.13 -27.41 -1.47
CA ARG A 251 -21.05 -26.52 -0.31
C ARG A 251 -19.76 -25.72 -0.41
N PRO A 252 -19.79 -24.59 -1.12
CA PRO A 252 -18.61 -23.80 -1.44
C PRO A 252 -18.16 -22.98 -0.23
N LEU A 253 -16.84 -22.85 -0.08
CA LEU A 253 -16.19 -21.94 0.83
C LEU A 253 -15.39 -20.90 0.03
N VAL A 254 -15.45 -19.64 0.44
CA VAL A 254 -14.63 -18.56 -0.11
C VAL A 254 -13.59 -18.16 0.92
N VAL A 255 -12.32 -18.23 0.54
CA VAL A 255 -11.20 -17.91 1.45
C VAL A 255 -10.38 -16.78 0.85
N VAL A 256 -10.15 -15.72 1.61
CA VAL A 256 -9.35 -14.55 1.19
C VAL A 256 -8.12 -14.43 2.06
N GLY A 257 -6.94 -14.35 1.45
CA GLY A 257 -5.67 -14.16 2.15
C GLY A 257 -5.37 -12.69 2.44
N THR A 258 -4.98 -12.37 3.67
CA THR A 258 -4.57 -11.02 4.11
C THR A 258 -3.26 -11.05 4.91
N TYR A 259 -2.67 -9.87 5.12
CA TYR A 259 -1.60 -9.64 6.10
C TYR A 259 -2.20 -9.39 7.50
N SER A 260 -1.50 -8.67 8.37
CA SER A 260 -2.04 -8.20 9.65
C SER A 260 -3.19 -7.21 9.46
N ILE A 261 -3.08 -6.29 8.51
CA ILE A 261 -4.11 -5.33 8.07
C ILE A 261 -4.06 -5.20 6.54
N GLY A 262 -5.07 -4.57 5.93
CA GLY A 262 -5.15 -4.36 4.49
C GLY A 262 -6.05 -5.39 3.80
N LYS A 263 -6.57 -4.97 2.64
CA LYS A 263 -7.42 -5.74 1.72
C LYS A 263 -8.83 -6.03 2.22
N GLU A 264 -9.24 -5.42 3.33
CA GLU A 264 -10.59 -5.55 3.89
C GLU A 264 -11.67 -5.18 2.86
N ARG A 265 -11.38 -4.22 1.95
CA ARG A 265 -12.28 -3.83 0.85
C ARG A 265 -12.70 -5.01 -0.04
N ILE A 266 -11.79 -5.93 -0.37
CA ILE A 266 -12.11 -7.12 -1.18
C ILE A 266 -13.03 -8.05 -0.39
N VAL A 267 -12.70 -8.27 0.89
CA VAL A 267 -13.43 -9.20 1.76
C VAL A 267 -14.87 -8.72 1.98
N LYS A 268 -15.05 -7.42 2.27
CA LYS A 268 -16.37 -6.79 2.39
C LYS A 268 -17.19 -6.93 1.11
N ALA A 269 -16.60 -6.64 -0.05
CA ALA A 269 -17.30 -6.75 -1.32
C ALA A 269 -17.75 -8.19 -1.64
N ILE A 270 -16.90 -9.19 -1.36
CA ILE A 270 -17.27 -10.59 -1.51
C ILE A 270 -18.38 -10.98 -0.52
N ALA A 271 -18.27 -10.57 0.75
CA ALA A 271 -19.29 -10.82 1.77
C ALA A 271 -20.66 -10.26 1.37
N HIS A 272 -20.71 -9.01 0.89
CA HIS A 272 -21.93 -8.38 0.38
C HIS A 272 -22.49 -9.08 -0.85
N ALA A 273 -21.65 -9.43 -1.82
CA ALA A 273 -22.09 -10.12 -3.03
C ALA A 273 -22.67 -11.52 -2.78
N LEU A 274 -22.37 -12.08 -1.61
CA LEU A 274 -22.78 -13.41 -1.18
C LEU A 274 -23.82 -13.39 -0.04
N ASP A 275 -24.21 -12.20 0.44
CA ASP A 275 -25.05 -12.03 1.64
C ASP A 275 -24.56 -12.87 2.83
N SER A 276 -23.28 -12.71 3.17
CA SER A 276 -22.63 -13.54 4.20
C SER A 276 -21.88 -12.73 5.24
N LYS A 277 -21.72 -13.32 6.44
CA LYS A 277 -20.76 -12.86 7.43
C LYS A 277 -19.33 -13.20 7.00
N ILE A 278 -18.37 -12.60 7.69
CA ILE A 278 -16.93 -12.82 7.53
C ILE A 278 -16.41 -13.49 8.80
N TYR A 279 -15.86 -14.70 8.65
CA TYR A 279 -15.18 -15.38 9.74
C TYR A 279 -13.66 -15.15 9.68
N CYS A 280 -13.05 -14.88 10.83
CA CYS A 280 -11.60 -14.98 11.04
C CYS A 280 -11.32 -15.37 12.49
N ASP A 281 -10.07 -15.74 12.79
CA ASP A 281 -9.72 -16.10 14.17
C ASP A 281 -9.82 -14.91 15.14
N ALA A 282 -9.80 -15.20 16.45
CA ALA A 282 -9.95 -14.19 17.48
C ALA A 282 -8.85 -13.11 17.44
N ARG A 283 -7.62 -13.49 17.06
CA ARG A 283 -6.49 -12.56 16.95
C ARG A 283 -6.71 -11.58 15.81
N LYS A 284 -7.09 -12.06 14.62
CA LYS A 284 -7.39 -11.21 13.47
C LYS A 284 -8.61 -10.33 13.74
N THR A 285 -9.65 -10.86 14.40
CA THR A 285 -10.83 -10.10 14.81
C THR A 285 -10.46 -8.91 15.70
N ALA A 286 -9.58 -9.11 16.69
CA ALA A 286 -9.13 -8.04 17.57
C ALA A 286 -8.37 -6.93 16.82
N ILE A 287 -7.53 -7.31 15.85
CA ILE A 287 -6.83 -6.35 14.98
C ILE A 287 -7.80 -5.55 14.11
N LEU A 288 -8.77 -6.22 13.46
CA LEU A 288 -9.75 -5.54 12.60
C LEU A 288 -10.61 -4.53 13.38
N LYS A 289 -10.98 -4.86 14.63
CA LYS A 289 -11.73 -3.95 15.50
C LYS A 289 -10.97 -2.66 15.84
N CYS A 290 -9.64 -2.67 15.81
CA CYS A 290 -8.82 -1.47 16.03
C CYS A 290 -8.91 -0.45 14.89
N GLN A 291 -9.42 -0.85 13.72
CA GLN A 291 -9.55 0.00 12.54
C GLN A 291 -10.78 0.93 12.58
N GLU A 292 -11.66 0.75 13.57
CA GLU A 292 -12.88 1.57 13.76
C GLU A 292 -13.81 1.60 12.52
N ASP A 293 -13.87 0.50 11.75
CA ASP A 293 -14.77 0.33 10.60
C ASP A 293 -16.10 -0.33 11.03
N PRO A 294 -17.22 0.43 11.14
CA PRO A 294 -18.49 -0.12 11.63
C PRO A 294 -19.11 -1.14 10.67
N GLU A 295 -18.92 -0.93 9.37
CA GLU A 295 -19.41 -1.83 8.33
C GLU A 295 -18.72 -3.19 8.47
N LEU A 296 -17.38 -3.21 8.52
CA LEU A 296 -16.61 -4.43 8.72
C LEU A 296 -17.02 -5.13 10.02
N ASN A 297 -17.11 -4.38 11.12
CA ASN A 297 -17.48 -4.92 12.42
C ASN A 297 -18.85 -5.62 12.41
N SER A 298 -19.82 -5.07 11.67
CA SER A 298 -21.16 -5.67 11.54
C SER A 298 -21.15 -7.00 10.77
N LEU A 299 -20.16 -7.21 9.90
CA LEU A 299 -20.01 -8.41 9.08
C LEU A 299 -19.24 -9.52 9.81
N LEU A 300 -18.47 -9.23 10.86
CA LEU A 300 -17.64 -10.23 11.54
C LEU A 300 -18.48 -11.25 12.35
N THR A 301 -18.05 -12.52 12.32
CA THR A 301 -18.56 -13.58 13.20
C THR A 301 -17.42 -14.41 13.78
N SER A 302 -17.60 -14.92 15.00
CA SER A 302 -16.68 -15.85 15.67
C SER A 302 -16.97 -17.32 15.32
N ASN A 303 -18.12 -17.61 14.71
CA ASN A 303 -18.50 -18.96 14.32
C ASN A 303 -18.23 -19.17 12.82
N PRO A 304 -17.34 -20.11 12.44
CA PRO A 304 -17.01 -20.35 11.03
C PRO A 304 -18.17 -20.91 10.19
N ARG A 305 -19.24 -21.40 10.84
CA ARG A 305 -20.43 -21.93 10.17
C ARG A 305 -21.46 -20.85 9.81
N ASP A 306 -21.37 -19.67 10.41
CA ASP A 306 -22.27 -18.54 10.11
C ASP A 306 -21.80 -17.73 8.89
N ALA A 307 -20.64 -18.09 8.32
CA ALA A 307 -19.97 -17.36 7.27
C ALA A 307 -19.44 -18.31 6.18
N ILE A 308 -19.72 -18.00 4.92
CA ILE A 308 -19.09 -18.67 3.77
C ILE A 308 -17.82 -17.94 3.31
N VAL A 309 -17.55 -16.75 3.85
CA VAL A 309 -16.35 -15.95 3.57
C VAL A 309 -15.42 -16.02 4.76
N HIS A 310 -14.25 -16.63 4.59
CA HIS A 310 -13.22 -16.77 5.62
C HIS A 310 -12.00 -15.91 5.26
N LEU A 311 -11.53 -15.14 6.22
CA LEU A 311 -10.34 -14.32 6.11
C LEU A 311 -9.18 -14.98 6.87
N VAL A 312 -8.09 -15.27 6.16
CA VAL A 312 -6.97 -16.07 6.67
C VAL A 312 -5.61 -15.41 6.36
N PRO A 313 -4.51 -15.84 7.00
CA PRO A 313 -3.18 -15.42 6.60
C PRO A 313 -2.88 -15.77 5.13
N LEU A 314 -2.14 -14.91 4.43
CA LEU A 314 -1.74 -15.17 3.04
C LEU A 314 -1.01 -16.52 2.84
N SER A 315 -0.30 -17.02 3.84
CA SER A 315 0.38 -18.32 3.77
C SER A 315 -0.61 -19.49 3.61
N THR A 316 -1.85 -19.34 4.05
CA THR A 316 -2.92 -20.33 3.87
C THR A 316 -3.38 -20.41 2.42
N ILE A 317 -3.25 -19.34 1.63
CA ILE A 317 -3.59 -19.34 0.21
C ILE A 317 -2.40 -19.85 -0.63
N ALA A 318 -2.08 -21.12 -0.40
CA ALA A 318 -1.15 -21.95 -1.15
C ALA A 318 -1.80 -23.34 -1.31
N THR A 319 -1.54 -24.04 -2.40
CA THR A 319 -2.24 -25.29 -2.78
C THR A 319 -2.39 -26.28 -1.62
N ASP A 320 -1.28 -26.64 -0.96
CA ASP A 320 -1.30 -27.66 0.10
C ASP A 320 -2.01 -27.14 1.36
N GLN A 321 -1.83 -25.86 1.69
CA GLN A 321 -2.37 -25.25 2.90
C GLN A 321 -3.87 -24.93 2.79
N LEU A 322 -4.34 -24.60 1.58
CA LEU A 322 -5.75 -24.31 1.33
C LEU A 322 -6.59 -25.58 1.47
N LYS A 323 -6.07 -26.72 1.00
CA LYS A 323 -6.70 -28.02 1.22
C LYS A 323 -6.76 -28.36 2.71
N VAL A 324 -5.65 -28.23 3.43
CA VAL A 324 -5.60 -28.46 4.89
C VAL A 324 -6.62 -27.58 5.61
N TYR A 325 -6.80 -26.32 5.17
CA TYR A 325 -7.80 -25.43 5.74
C TYR A 325 -9.24 -25.90 5.47
N LEU A 326 -9.55 -26.33 4.24
CA LEU A 326 -10.87 -26.87 3.87
C LEU A 326 -11.21 -28.12 4.70
N ASP A 327 -10.25 -29.03 4.87
CA ASP A 327 -10.43 -30.30 5.59
C ASP A 327 -10.78 -30.11 7.08
N ARG A 328 -10.61 -28.90 7.65
CA ARG A 328 -11.04 -28.56 9.02
C ARG A 328 -12.56 -28.53 9.20
N PHE A 329 -13.31 -28.48 8.10
CA PHE A 329 -14.77 -28.33 8.13
C PHE A 329 -15.47 -29.52 7.47
N PRO A 330 -15.21 -30.76 7.93
CA PRO A 330 -15.80 -31.95 7.34
C PRO A 330 -17.31 -31.87 7.45
N GLY A 331 -18.00 -32.28 6.37
CA GLY A 331 -19.46 -32.24 6.34
C GLY A 331 -20.07 -30.84 6.35
N THR A 332 -19.29 -29.75 6.25
CA THR A 332 -19.81 -28.38 6.10
C THR A 332 -19.49 -27.84 4.71
N TYR A 333 -18.22 -27.88 4.29
CA TYR A 333 -17.77 -27.44 2.97
C TYR A 333 -17.13 -28.60 2.21
N ASN A 334 -17.28 -28.63 0.88
CA ASN A 334 -16.63 -29.63 0.01
C ASN A 334 -15.93 -29.03 -1.22
N LYS A 335 -16.04 -27.72 -1.43
CA LYS A 335 -15.31 -26.98 -2.47
C LYS A 335 -14.81 -25.67 -1.91
N VAL A 336 -13.67 -25.19 -2.42
CA VAL A 336 -13.09 -23.93 -1.98
C VAL A 336 -12.56 -23.10 -3.15
N ILE A 337 -12.80 -21.79 -3.08
CA ILE A 337 -12.11 -20.79 -3.90
C ILE A 337 -11.25 -19.93 -2.98
N GLY A 338 -9.94 -19.90 -3.26
CA GLY A 338 -8.95 -19.13 -2.52
C GLY A 338 -8.48 -17.91 -3.32
N PHE A 339 -8.68 -16.70 -2.80
CA PHE A 339 -8.15 -15.47 -3.37
C PHE A 339 -6.83 -15.09 -2.70
N ARG A 340 -5.78 -14.92 -3.51
CA ARG A 340 -4.46 -14.42 -3.10
C ARG A 340 -4.23 -12.99 -3.61
N PRO A 341 -4.81 -11.97 -2.95
CA PRO A 341 -4.67 -10.57 -3.35
C PRO A 341 -3.27 -10.04 -3.03
N THR A 342 -2.41 -9.89 -4.04
CA THR A 342 -1.16 -9.13 -3.93
C THR A 342 -0.76 -8.51 -5.28
N GLY A 343 -0.19 -7.30 -5.26
CA GLY A 343 0.34 -6.64 -6.47
C GLY A 343 1.41 -7.48 -7.18
N TRP A 344 2.17 -8.28 -6.43
CA TRP A 344 3.18 -9.20 -6.94
C TRP A 344 2.66 -10.31 -7.86
N THR A 345 1.36 -10.58 -7.86
CA THR A 345 0.75 -11.57 -8.77
C THR A 345 0.57 -11.04 -10.19
N PHE A 346 0.73 -9.73 -10.39
CA PHE A 346 0.64 -9.12 -11.71
C PHE A 346 1.75 -9.62 -12.62
N SER A 347 1.37 -10.06 -13.82
CA SER A 347 2.28 -10.43 -14.89
C SER A 347 2.03 -9.51 -16.07
N GLN A 348 3.08 -8.87 -16.59
CA GLN A 348 2.96 -8.00 -17.74
C GLN A 348 2.43 -8.74 -18.97
N PRO A 349 1.59 -8.10 -19.78
CA PRO A 349 1.29 -8.58 -21.13
C PRO A 349 2.58 -8.73 -21.96
N ALA A 350 2.63 -9.75 -22.81
CA ALA A 350 3.72 -9.94 -23.75
C ALA A 350 3.83 -8.74 -24.71
N GLY A 351 5.05 -8.26 -24.98
CA GLY A 351 5.29 -7.11 -25.87
C GLY A 351 5.16 -5.73 -25.22
N THR A 352 4.99 -5.66 -23.88
CA THR A 352 4.91 -4.37 -23.16
C THR A 352 6.19 -3.54 -23.35
N ASN A 353 6.04 -2.31 -23.83
CA ASN A 353 7.14 -1.35 -23.98
C ASN A 353 7.70 -0.98 -22.59
N GLN A 354 9.00 -1.21 -22.39
CA GLN A 354 9.69 -0.96 -21.12
C GLN A 354 10.22 0.48 -20.99
N LEU A 355 10.15 1.30 -22.05
CA LEU A 355 10.58 2.69 -22.05
C LEU A 355 9.55 3.60 -22.76
N PRO A 356 8.28 3.61 -22.33
CA PRO A 356 7.28 4.47 -22.94
C PRO A 356 7.59 5.96 -22.67
N SER A 357 7.14 6.84 -23.56
CA SER A 357 7.17 8.29 -23.32
C SER A 357 6.09 8.67 -22.30
N ILE A 358 6.26 9.78 -21.58
CA ILE A 358 5.26 10.26 -20.61
C ILE A 358 3.92 10.54 -21.30
N VAL A 359 3.94 11.10 -22.51
CA VAL A 359 2.73 11.33 -23.31
C VAL A 359 2.00 10.01 -23.60
N ASN A 360 2.71 8.96 -24.01
CA ASN A 360 2.10 7.67 -24.31
C ASN A 360 1.54 6.98 -23.06
N ILE A 361 2.23 7.09 -21.91
CA ILE A 361 1.73 6.55 -20.63
C ILE A 361 0.38 7.19 -20.32
N LEU A 362 0.29 8.52 -20.43
CA LEU A 362 -0.91 9.27 -20.03
C LEU A 362 -2.07 9.13 -21.03
N ALA A 363 -1.78 8.74 -22.27
CA ALA A 363 -2.80 8.46 -23.28
C ALA A 363 -3.35 7.02 -23.22
N ASP A 364 -2.77 6.14 -22.39
CA ASP A 364 -3.15 4.74 -22.32
C ASP A 364 -4.50 4.56 -21.59
N SER A 365 -5.56 4.33 -22.37
CA SER A 365 -6.90 4.06 -21.86
C SER A 365 -7.14 2.59 -21.49
N SER A 366 -6.24 1.68 -21.85
CA SER A 366 -6.44 0.23 -21.70
C SER A 366 -6.50 -0.24 -20.24
N ILE A 367 -5.96 0.56 -19.32
CA ILE A 367 -5.91 0.29 -17.87
C ILE A 367 -7.29 0.26 -17.18
N HIS A 368 -8.36 0.70 -17.85
CA HIS A 368 -9.69 0.88 -17.26
C HIS A 368 -10.63 -0.32 -17.42
N LYS A 369 -10.15 -1.47 -17.90
CA LYS A 369 -10.96 -2.68 -18.09
C LYS A 369 -10.38 -3.85 -17.31
N TYR A 370 -11.14 -4.34 -16.34
CA TYR A 370 -10.80 -5.56 -15.60
C TYR A 370 -12.06 -6.17 -15.01
N THR A 371 -12.26 -7.47 -15.23
CA THR A 371 -13.47 -8.21 -14.86
C THR A 371 -13.12 -9.59 -14.29
N HIS A 372 -14.14 -10.33 -13.84
CA HIS A 372 -13.96 -11.70 -13.34
C HIS A 372 -13.34 -12.64 -14.39
N ALA A 373 -13.52 -12.37 -15.69
CA ALA A 373 -12.97 -13.18 -16.78
C ALA A 373 -11.44 -13.03 -16.91
N ASP A 374 -10.89 -11.91 -16.44
CA ASP A 374 -9.45 -11.63 -16.47
C ASP A 374 -8.68 -12.33 -15.33
N LEU A 375 -9.41 -12.80 -14.31
CA LEU A 375 -8.83 -13.58 -13.20
C LEU A 375 -8.46 -14.98 -13.68
N LYS A 376 -7.17 -15.28 -13.64
CA LYS A 376 -6.63 -16.57 -14.08
C LYS A 376 -6.45 -17.50 -12.88
N VAL A 377 -7.02 -18.69 -13.00
CA VAL A 377 -6.85 -19.75 -12.00
C VAL A 377 -5.40 -20.26 -12.03
N SER A 378 -4.84 -20.56 -10.86
CA SER A 378 -3.50 -21.11 -10.72
C SER A 378 -3.43 -22.52 -11.30
N LYS A 379 -2.28 -22.90 -11.88
CA LYS A 379 -2.06 -24.21 -12.52
C LYS A 379 -2.25 -25.39 -11.57
N GLN A 380 -2.07 -25.19 -10.28
CA GLN A 380 -2.21 -26.21 -9.23
C GLN A 380 -3.67 -26.37 -8.73
N SER A 381 -4.64 -25.75 -9.38
CA SER A 381 -6.05 -25.84 -8.99
C SER A 381 -6.69 -27.15 -9.47
N THR A 382 -7.67 -27.63 -8.69
CA THR A 382 -8.49 -28.82 -8.99
C THR A 382 -9.96 -28.44 -9.10
N THR A 383 -10.83 -29.41 -9.39
CA THR A 383 -12.28 -29.21 -9.42
C THR A 383 -12.88 -28.87 -8.06
N THR A 384 -12.24 -29.30 -6.96
CA THR A 384 -12.66 -29.04 -5.58
C THR A 384 -11.95 -27.84 -4.94
N MET A 385 -10.80 -27.44 -5.48
CA MET A 385 -9.99 -26.36 -4.92
C MET A 385 -9.45 -25.45 -6.02
N GLN A 386 -9.96 -24.22 -6.10
CA GLN A 386 -9.51 -23.22 -7.05
C GLN A 386 -8.72 -22.11 -6.35
N LEU A 387 -7.52 -21.81 -6.83
CA LEU A 387 -6.68 -20.75 -6.29
C LEU A 387 -6.52 -19.65 -7.34
N TYR A 388 -6.84 -18.42 -6.97
CA TYR A 388 -6.75 -17.24 -7.82
C TYR A 388 -5.72 -16.26 -7.28
N PRO A 389 -4.58 -16.09 -7.95
CA PRO A 389 -3.73 -14.91 -7.82
C PRO A 389 -4.53 -13.67 -8.25
N VAL A 390 -4.60 -12.64 -7.39
CA VAL A 390 -5.40 -11.44 -7.64
C VAL A 390 -4.47 -10.22 -7.65
N PRO A 391 -4.43 -9.42 -8.74
CA PRO A 391 -3.56 -8.25 -8.87
C PRO A 391 -4.11 -7.03 -8.10
N TYR A 392 -4.44 -7.23 -6.83
CA TYR A 392 -4.85 -6.18 -5.92
C TYR A 392 -3.60 -5.59 -5.25
N SER A 393 -3.27 -4.36 -5.61
CA SER A 393 -2.19 -3.59 -5.01
C SER A 393 -2.75 -2.48 -4.11
N GLU A 394 -2.06 -2.23 -3.00
CA GLU A 394 -2.25 -1.06 -2.11
C GLU A 394 -1.10 -0.06 -2.28
N HIS A 395 -0.21 -0.30 -3.25
CA HIS A 395 0.80 0.66 -3.71
C HIS A 395 0.45 1.16 -5.11
N SER A 396 0.99 2.31 -5.45
CA SER A 396 0.82 2.95 -6.76
C SER A 396 1.42 2.12 -7.90
N SER A 397 0.69 1.96 -9.00
CA SER A 397 1.24 1.47 -10.26
C SER A 397 2.18 2.51 -10.86
N PHE A 398 2.98 2.12 -11.85
CA PHE A 398 3.83 3.07 -12.55
C PHE A 398 3.02 4.17 -13.28
N TYR A 399 1.84 3.81 -13.79
CA TYR A 399 0.91 4.77 -14.38
C TYR A 399 0.40 5.77 -13.32
N GLU A 400 -0.06 5.28 -12.17
CA GLU A 400 -0.56 6.12 -11.06
C GLU A 400 0.55 7.05 -10.53
N LEU A 401 1.79 6.54 -10.37
CA LEU A 401 2.95 7.36 -9.99
C LEU A 401 3.25 8.45 -11.03
N THR A 402 3.16 8.11 -12.33
CA THR A 402 3.35 9.08 -13.41
C THR A 402 2.27 10.14 -13.37
N CYS A 403 1.00 9.77 -13.20
CA CYS A 403 -0.09 10.74 -13.10
C CYS A 403 0.09 11.66 -11.89
N PHE A 404 0.44 11.10 -10.74
CA PHE A 404 0.74 11.85 -9.52
C PHE A 404 1.88 12.85 -9.72
N ALA A 405 3.03 12.40 -10.22
CA ALA A 405 4.21 13.24 -10.44
C ALA A 405 3.98 14.37 -11.46
N MET A 406 3.03 14.18 -12.38
CA MET A 406 2.69 15.15 -13.42
C MET A 406 1.56 16.12 -13.02
N SER A 407 0.95 15.96 -11.84
CA SER A 407 -0.28 16.66 -11.43
C SER A 407 -0.09 17.81 -10.43
N PHE A 408 1.14 18.09 -9.99
CA PHE A 408 1.41 19.18 -9.04
C PHE A 408 2.86 19.67 -9.13
N SER A 409 3.13 20.81 -8.51
CA SER A 409 4.48 21.37 -8.46
C SER A 409 5.34 20.78 -7.36
N TRP A 410 6.51 20.28 -7.73
CA TRP A 410 7.52 19.80 -6.80
C TRP A 410 8.93 20.25 -7.20
N VAL A 411 9.85 20.34 -6.25
CA VAL A 411 11.26 20.72 -6.50
C VAL A 411 12.16 19.49 -6.52
N LYS A 412 11.98 18.56 -5.57
CA LYS A 412 12.78 17.33 -5.48
C LYS A 412 11.91 16.14 -5.09
N MET A 413 12.11 15.00 -5.75
CA MET A 413 11.57 13.71 -5.33
C MET A 413 12.68 12.83 -4.74
N ILE A 414 12.41 12.22 -3.59
CA ILE A 414 13.31 11.36 -2.83
C ILE A 414 12.66 9.97 -2.74
N ALA A 415 13.28 8.95 -3.31
CA ALA A 415 12.79 7.59 -3.23
C ALA A 415 12.95 7.02 -1.81
N THR A 416 11.95 6.29 -1.32
CA THR A 416 11.97 5.64 0.00
C THR A 416 12.06 4.12 -0.07
N VAL A 417 11.80 3.51 -1.24
CA VAL A 417 11.80 2.06 -1.47
C VAL A 417 12.74 1.69 -2.62
N ASN A 418 13.29 0.47 -2.60
CA ASN A 418 14.23 -0.02 -3.62
C ASN A 418 15.51 0.85 -3.74
N VAL A 419 15.95 1.46 -2.64
CA VAL A 419 17.11 2.35 -2.60
C VAL A 419 18.42 1.66 -2.28
N GLY A 420 18.42 0.39 -1.87
CA GLY A 420 19.63 -0.35 -1.50
C GLY A 420 20.64 -0.64 -2.62
N SER A 421 20.24 -0.57 -3.90
CA SER A 421 21.16 -0.81 -5.04
C SER A 421 21.36 0.43 -5.92
N GLU A 422 22.60 0.67 -6.33
CA GLU A 422 22.96 1.80 -7.21
C GLU A 422 22.24 1.74 -8.55
N THR A 423 22.10 0.54 -9.11
CA THR A 423 21.35 0.28 -10.35
C THR A 423 19.88 0.67 -10.22
N SER A 424 19.23 0.31 -9.11
CA SER A 424 17.82 0.65 -8.85
C SER A 424 17.66 2.17 -8.71
N ARG A 425 18.50 2.82 -7.91
CA ARG A 425 18.51 4.28 -7.75
C ARG A 425 18.70 5.00 -9.08
N ALA A 426 19.65 4.56 -9.91
CA ALA A 426 19.89 5.14 -11.22
C ALA A 426 18.68 5.02 -12.16
N LYS A 427 17.95 3.89 -12.11
CA LYS A 427 16.70 3.71 -12.87
C LYS A 427 15.61 4.66 -12.40
N MET A 428 15.38 4.78 -11.09
CA MET A 428 14.39 5.70 -10.53
C MET A 428 14.72 7.16 -10.85
N ALA A 429 15.99 7.55 -10.70
CA ALA A 429 16.45 8.91 -11.02
C ALA A 429 16.20 9.29 -12.49
N LYS A 430 16.38 8.36 -13.43
CA LYS A 430 16.06 8.58 -14.86
C LYS A 430 14.58 8.89 -15.07
N TRP A 431 13.68 8.21 -14.38
CA TRP A 431 12.24 8.45 -14.48
C TRP A 431 11.82 9.77 -13.82
N VAL A 432 12.34 10.07 -12.64
CA VAL A 432 12.12 11.37 -11.98
C VAL A 432 12.58 12.53 -12.88
N ALA A 433 13.74 12.42 -13.52
CA ALA A 433 14.23 13.42 -14.46
C ALA A 433 13.32 13.57 -15.70
N LYS A 434 12.76 12.45 -16.21
CA LYS A 434 11.78 12.49 -17.30
C LYS A 434 10.48 13.19 -16.88
N TRP A 435 9.95 12.88 -15.69
CA TRP A 435 8.77 13.57 -15.15
C TRP A 435 9.04 15.07 -14.97
N GLU A 436 10.20 15.45 -14.44
CA GLU A 436 10.58 16.85 -14.28
C GLU A 436 10.63 17.59 -15.61
N ALA A 437 11.33 17.01 -16.60
CA ALA A 437 11.47 17.60 -17.92
C ALA A 437 10.11 17.77 -18.61
N GLU A 438 9.25 16.77 -18.54
CA GLU A 438 7.92 16.83 -19.14
C GLU A 438 7.01 17.82 -18.43
N ARG A 439 7.06 17.88 -17.09
CA ARG A 439 6.25 18.83 -16.31
C ARG A 439 6.65 20.27 -16.62
N LYS A 440 7.95 20.56 -16.71
CA LYS A 440 8.45 21.89 -17.10
C LYS A 440 8.01 22.31 -18.50
N LYS A 441 7.93 21.37 -19.46
CA LYS A 441 7.43 21.65 -20.82
C LYS A 441 5.94 22.05 -20.83
N ARG A 442 5.13 21.52 -19.93
CA ARG A 442 3.68 21.86 -19.85
C ARG A 442 3.43 23.29 -19.40
N GLY A 443 4.39 23.92 -18.72
CA GLY A 443 4.36 25.34 -18.33
C GLY A 443 3.33 25.73 -17.25
N LYS A 444 2.27 24.94 -17.05
CA LYS A 444 1.28 25.10 -15.98
C LYS A 444 1.05 23.76 -15.28
N ASP A 445 0.88 23.80 -13.97
CA ASP A 445 0.46 22.62 -13.21
C ASP A 445 -1.02 22.34 -13.51
N THR A 446 -1.25 21.30 -14.29
CA THR A 446 -2.58 20.77 -14.56
C THR A 446 -2.64 19.35 -14.03
N ILE A 447 -3.63 19.06 -13.21
CA ILE A 447 -3.89 17.69 -12.77
C ILE A 447 -4.21 16.85 -13.99
N VAL A 448 -3.56 15.69 -14.11
CA VAL A 448 -3.83 14.72 -15.17
C VAL A 448 -5.31 14.34 -15.13
N GLN A 449 -5.96 14.30 -16.29
CA GLN A 449 -7.37 13.94 -16.41
C GLN A 449 -7.64 12.58 -15.75
N HIS A 450 -8.73 12.51 -15.00
CA HIS A 450 -9.14 11.34 -14.22
C HIS A 450 -10.66 11.20 -14.34
N HIS A 451 -11.14 9.96 -14.31
CA HIS A 451 -12.58 9.67 -14.36
C HIS A 451 -13.18 9.39 -12.97
N HIS A 452 -12.33 9.16 -11.96
CA HIS A 452 -12.74 8.86 -10.61
C HIS A 452 -11.80 9.51 -9.59
N PRO A 453 -12.27 10.05 -8.45
CA PRO A 453 -11.40 10.71 -7.48
C PRO A 453 -10.36 9.75 -6.84
N ASP A 454 -10.72 8.49 -6.64
CA ASP A 454 -9.90 7.53 -5.88
C ASP A 454 -8.86 6.76 -6.72
N TYR A 455 -8.85 6.93 -8.05
CA TYR A 455 -7.88 6.32 -8.96
C TYR A 455 -7.88 7.08 -10.30
N TRP A 456 -6.75 7.13 -11.01
CA TRP A 456 -6.72 7.71 -12.36
C TRP A 456 -7.41 6.82 -13.38
#